data_AF-A0A917PPF6-F1
#
_entry.id   AF-A0A917PPF6-F1
#
_cell.length_a   1.000
_cell.length_b   1.000
_cell.length_c   1.000
_cell.angle_alpha   90.00
_cell.angle_beta   90.00
_cell.angle_gamma   90.00
#
_symmetry.space_group_name_H-M   'P 1'
#
loop_
_entity.id
_entity.type
_entity.pdbx_description
1 polymer ?
#
loop_
_entity_poly.entity_id
_entity_poly.type
_entity_poly.pdbx_seq_one_letter_code
_entity_poly.pdbx_strand_id
1 'polypeptide(L)' 'MASEPMSPARRRQLIVGLVIGAIVGVGISLWTGFWLWLAAGLAVGLATGALMKPPSE' A
#
# COMPACT_ATOMS: atom_id res chain seq x y z
N MET A 1 -10.78 2.36 24.96
CA MET A 1 -9.66 2.75 24.07
C MET A 1 -10.22 3.73 23.07
N ALA A 2 -9.95 5.03 23.24
CA ALA A 2 -10.41 6.03 22.28
C ALA A 2 -9.66 5.80 20.96
N SER A 3 -10.39 5.52 19.88
CA SER A 3 -9.81 5.46 18.55
C SER A 3 -9.34 6.86 18.19
N GLU A 4 -8.05 7.16 18.40
CA GLU A 4 -7.44 8.37 17.84
C GLU A 4 -7.74 8.41 16.35
N PRO A 5 -8.37 9.48 15.84
CA PRO A 5 -8.69 9.59 14.43
C PRO A 5 -7.37 9.52 13.66
N MET A 6 -7.22 8.53 12.77
CA MET A 6 -6.02 8.41 11.95
C MET A 6 -5.67 9.76 11.34
N SER A 7 -4.45 10.25 11.58
CA SER A 7 -4.02 11.53 11.03
C SER A 7 -4.21 11.50 9.50
N PRO A 8 -4.66 12.61 8.87
CA PRO A 8 -4.87 12.67 7.42
C PRO A 8 -3.64 12.22 6.62
N ALA A 9 -2.44 12.47 7.16
CA ALA A 9 -1.17 12.00 6.61
C ALA A 9 -1.07 10.47 6.57
N ARG A 10 -1.43 9.78 7.66
CA ARG A 10 -1.43 8.31 7.73
C ARG A 10 -2.42 7.68 6.73
N ARG A 11 -3.60 8.28 6.60
CA ARG A 11 -4.61 7.84 5.63
C ARG A 11 -4.11 8.03 4.18
N ARG A 12 -3.46 9.16 3.89
CA ARG A 12 -2.88 9.44 2.58
C ARG A 12 -1.74 8.48 2.25
N GLN A 13 -0.89 8.14 3.21
CA GLN A 13 0.22 7.20 3.03
C GLN A 13 -0.24 5.76 2.78
N LEU A 14 -1.29 5.31 3.47
CA LEU A 14 -1.95 4.05 3.17
C LEU A 14 -2.51 4.01 1.74
N ILE A 15 -3.16 5.08 1.30
CA ILE A 15 -3.69 5.19 -0.06
C ILE A 15 -2.54 5.16 -1.08
N VAL A 16 -1.47 5.92 -0.84
CA VAL A 16 -0.30 5.96 -1.73
C VAL A 16 0.38 4.59 -1.80
N GLY A 17 0.61 3.94 -0.66
CA GLY A 17 1.17 2.59 -0.60
C GLY A 17 0.31 1.57 -1.35
N LEU A 18 -1.01 1.61 -1.15
CA LEU A 18 -1.94 0.75 -1.87
C LEU A 18 -1.92 1.00 -3.38
N VAL A 19 -1.92 2.26 -3.82
CA VAL A 19 -1.89 2.63 -5.25
C VAL A 19 -0.59 2.15 -5.89
N ILE A 20 0.56 2.39 -5.26
CA ILE A 20 1.85 1.94 -5.77
C ILE A 20 1.90 0.41 -5.83
N GLY A 21 1.48 -0.26 -4.76
CA GLY A 21 1.43 -1.73 -4.71
C GLY A 21 0.52 -2.33 -5.77
N ALA A 22 -0.63 -1.69 -6.04
CA ALA A 22 -1.54 -2.10 -7.10
C ALA A 22 -0.89 -1.92 -8.49
N ILE A 23 -0.26 -0.78 -8.78
CA ILE A 23 0.39 -0.51 -10.07
C ILE A 23 1.51 -1.53 -10.33
N VAL A 24 2.38 -1.74 -9.35
CA VAL A 24 3.49 -2.69 -9.46
C VAL A 24 2.98 -4.13 -9.58
N GLY A 25 2.00 -4.50 -8.74
CA GLY A 25 1.38 -5.83 -8.78
C GLY A 25 0.72 -6.13 -10.12
N VAL A 26 -0.05 -5.19 -10.68
CA VAL A 26 -0.64 -5.31 -12.01
C VAL A 26 0.46 -5.42 -13.08
N GLY A 27 1.47 -4.56 -13.06
CA GLY A 27 2.56 -4.59 -14.04
C GLY A 27 3.31 -5.92 -14.06
N ILE A 28 3.66 -6.45 -12.88
CA ILE A 28 4.33 -7.75 -12.76
C ILE A 28 3.40 -8.89 -13.15
N SER A 29 2.13 -8.87 -12.74
CA SER A 29 1.17 -9.90 -13.11
C SER A 29 0.92 -9.97 -14.62
N LEU A 30 0.83 -8.82 -15.29
CA LEU A 30 0.66 -8.76 -16.74
C LEU A 30 1.92 -9.21 -17.49
N TRP A 31 3.11 -8.86 -17.00
CA TRP A 31 4.37 -9.33 -17.58
C TRP A 31 4.50 -10.84 -17.43
N THR A 32 4.36 -11.35 -16.21
CA THR A 32 4.63 -12.77 -15.89
C THR A 32 3.47 -13.69 -16.25
N GLY A 33 2.29 -13.16 -16.54
CA GLY A 33 1.05 -13.93 -16.70
C GLY A 33 0.52 -14.52 -15.39
N PHE A 34 1.14 -14.20 -14.24
CA PHE A 34 0.84 -14.82 -12.96
C PHE A 34 0.10 -13.87 -12.04
N TRP A 35 -1.18 -14.15 -11.83
CA TRP A 35 -2.13 -13.28 -11.13
C TRP A 35 -1.87 -13.15 -9.61
N LEU A 36 -1.16 -14.09 -8.98
CA LEU A 36 -0.84 -13.99 -7.55
C LEU A 36 0.14 -12.84 -7.24
N TRP A 37 0.88 -12.35 -8.24
CA TRP A 37 1.70 -11.14 -8.09
C TRP A 37 0.86 -9.89 -7.80
N LEU A 38 -0.40 -9.84 -8.23
CA LEU A 38 -1.31 -8.76 -7.89
C LEU A 38 -1.62 -8.75 -6.40
N ALA A 39 -1.95 -9.91 -5.82
CA ALA A 39 -2.21 -10.05 -4.39
C ALA A 39 -0.97 -9.72 -3.56
N ALA A 40 0.21 -10.16 -4.00
CA ALA A 40 1.48 -9.81 -3.39
C ALA A 40 1.76 -8.31 -3.45
N GLY A 41 1.53 -7.67 -4.61
CA GLY A 41 1.68 -6.23 -4.78
C GLY A 41 0.76 -5.41 -3.87
N LEU A 42 -0.50 -5.83 -3.74
CA LEU A 42 -1.45 -5.22 -2.81
C LEU A 42 -1.04 -5.39 -1.34
N ALA A 43 -0.61 -6.60 -0.96
CA ALA A 43 -0.15 -6.88 0.40
C ALA A 43 1.09 -6.06 0.76
N VAL A 44 2.07 -5.97 -0.15
CA VAL A 44 3.27 -5.15 0.02
C VAL A 44 2.90 -3.67 0.06
N GLY A 45 2.04 -3.18 -0.85
CA GLY A 45 1.58 -1.79 -0.85
C GLY A 45 0.88 -1.37 0.44
N LEU A 46 0.02 -2.24 0.98
CA LEU A 46 -0.61 -2.05 2.27
C LEU A 46 0.39 -2.08 3.41
N ALA A 47 1.30 -3.05 3.43
CA ALA A 47 2.34 -3.16 4.45
C ALA A 47 3.25 -1.92 4.44
N THR A 48 3.71 -1.47 3.28
CA THR A 48 4.48 -0.24 3.12
C THR A 48 3.67 0.97 3.57
N GLY A 49 2.42 1.11 3.13
CA GLY A 49 1.56 2.23 3.55
C GLY A 49 1.27 2.26 5.05
N ALA A 50 1.25 1.10 5.71
CA ALA A 50 1.01 0.96 7.14
C ALA A 50 2.28 1.13 8.01
N LEU A 51 3.42 0.61 7.53
CA LEU A 51 4.70 0.60 8.26
C LEU A 51 5.50 1.88 8.10
N MET A 52 5.39 2.52 6.93
CA MET A 52 6.17 3.69 6.63
C MET A 52 5.62 4.83 7.49
N LYS A 53 6.44 5.35 8.39
CA LYS A 53 6.09 6.48 9.27
C LYS A 53 5.89 7.72 8.39
N PRO A 54 4.84 8.54 8.60
CA PRO A 54 4.65 9.76 7.81
C PRO A 54 5.90 10.63 7.94
N PRO A 55 6.50 11.10 6.82
CA PRO A 55 7.65 11.99 6.86
C PRO A 55 7.16 13.39 7.23
N SER A 56 6.80 13.60 8.50
CA SER A 56 6.51 14.88 9.15
C SER A 56 6.16 14.62 10.62
N GLU A 57 7.16 14.22 11.40
CA GLU A 57 7.24 14.46 12.84
C GLU A 57 8.71 14.68 13.20
#